data_AF-A0A5D3FG96-F1
#
_entry.id   AF-A0A5D3FG96-F1
#
_cell.length_a   1.000
_cell.length_b   1.000
_cell.length_c   1.000
_cell.angle_alpha   90.00
_cell.angle_beta   90.00
_cell.angle_gamma   90.00
#
_symmetry.space_group_name_H-M   'P 1'
#
loop_
_entity.id
_entity.type
_entity.pdbx_description
1 polymer ?
#
loop_
_entity_poly.entity_id
_entity_poly.type
_entity_poly.pdbx_seq_one_letter_code
_entity_poly.pdbx_strand_id
1 'polypeptide(L)'
;MSSIARELAERAGVDVDALVQELTSAARAKLSAHYRYTVLHASLTAVMGQDLQEVLTDIRAEHHHHFDALVTRIYELDGRLPDDLSLFATAGPLDEPPLAGIGDGPRALVTALIESAREAARHYTHLCELTQDKDHRTYDIAQAILFEQSEHESWFREFLATGPPARFQRGFRGRSPYLSRLPPTTLTNPQNDP
;
A
#
# COMPACT_ATOMS: atom_id res chain seq x y z
N MET A 1 -11.35 -26.77 -7.98
CA MET A 1 -10.86 -26.39 -9.31
C MET A 1 -10.11 -25.08 -9.15
N SER A 2 -8.94 -24.95 -9.77
CA SER A 2 -8.20 -23.68 -9.78
C SER A 2 -9.05 -22.58 -10.42
N SER A 3 -8.98 -21.37 -9.91
CA SER A 3 -9.59 -20.20 -10.54
C SER A 3 -9.01 -19.99 -11.93
N ILE A 4 -9.80 -19.41 -12.84
CA ILE A 4 -9.33 -19.05 -14.18
C ILE A 4 -8.16 -18.06 -14.09
N ALA A 5 -8.19 -17.15 -13.11
CA ALA A 5 -7.12 -16.17 -12.92
C ALA A 5 -5.78 -16.86 -12.58
N ARG A 6 -5.78 -17.82 -11.65
CA ARG A 6 -4.60 -18.62 -11.32
C ARG A 6 -4.13 -19.44 -12.51
N GLU A 7 -5.03 -20.17 -13.18
CA GLU A 7 -4.69 -20.99 -14.35
C GLU A 7 -4.01 -20.18 -15.46
N LEU A 8 -4.51 -18.97 -15.77
CA LEU A 8 -3.94 -18.12 -16.81
C LEU A 8 -2.56 -17.58 -16.41
N ALA A 9 -2.37 -17.17 -15.15
CA ALA A 9 -1.08 -16.71 -14.64
C ALA A 9 -0.02 -17.83 -14.65
N GLU A 10 -0.38 -19.04 -14.21
CA GLU A 10 0.50 -20.22 -14.27
C GLU A 10 0.90 -20.56 -15.71
N ARG A 11 -0.05 -20.51 -16.66
CA ARG A 11 0.23 -20.73 -18.08
C ARG A 11 1.15 -19.68 -18.69
N ALA A 12 1.11 -18.44 -18.19
CA ALA A 12 2.01 -17.37 -18.58
C ALA A 12 3.41 -17.48 -17.92
N GLY A 13 3.65 -18.51 -17.09
CA GLY A 13 4.93 -18.78 -16.46
C GLY A 13 5.15 -17.99 -15.16
N VAL A 14 4.08 -17.57 -14.49
CA VAL A 14 4.15 -17.02 -13.13
C VAL A 14 4.16 -18.18 -12.12
N ASP A 15 5.10 -18.14 -11.18
CA ASP A 15 5.00 -18.94 -9.96
C ASP A 15 3.94 -18.29 -9.06
N VAL A 16 2.70 -18.75 -9.16
CA VAL A 16 1.56 -18.14 -8.45
C VAL A 16 1.67 -18.32 -6.93
N ASP A 17 2.26 -19.41 -6.45
CA ASP A 17 2.42 -19.62 -5.01
C ASP A 17 3.44 -18.62 -4.44
N ALA A 18 4.56 -18.39 -5.15
CA ALA A 18 5.50 -17.34 -4.79
C ALA A 18 4.88 -15.93 -4.89
N LEU A 19 4.12 -15.66 -5.95
CA LEU A 19 3.42 -14.38 -6.10
C LEU A 19 2.42 -14.14 -4.97
N VAL A 20 1.64 -15.14 -4.56
CA VAL A 20 0.71 -15.04 -3.44
C VAL A 20 1.45 -14.74 -2.14
N GLN A 21 2.64 -15.30 -1.92
CA GLN A 21 3.47 -14.98 -0.75
C GLN A 21 3.92 -13.51 -0.74
N GLU A 22 4.40 -13.00 -1.88
CA GLU A 22 4.79 -11.59 -2.03
C GLU A 22 3.60 -10.65 -1.80
N LEU A 23 2.46 -10.92 -2.44
CA LEU A 23 1.23 -10.14 -2.25
C LEU A 23 0.74 -10.18 -0.80
N THR A 24 0.89 -11.33 -0.12
CA THR A 24 0.53 -11.48 1.31
C THR A 24 1.45 -10.64 2.20
N SER A 25 2.76 -10.61 1.91
CA SER A 25 3.71 -9.74 2.60
C SER A 25 3.36 -8.26 2.40
N ALA A 26 3.07 -7.87 1.15
CA ALA A 26 2.65 -6.52 0.79
C ALA A 26 1.35 -6.12 1.51
N ALA A 27 0.33 -6.98 1.53
CA ALA A 27 -0.93 -6.73 2.24
C ALA A 27 -0.69 -6.50 3.74
N ARG A 28 0.17 -7.32 4.35
CA ARG A 28 0.54 -7.18 5.77
C ARG A 28 1.22 -5.84 6.05
N ALA A 29 2.14 -5.41 5.18
CA ALA A 29 2.78 -4.11 5.29
C ALA A 29 1.74 -2.97 5.22
N LYS A 30 0.78 -3.04 4.28
CA LYS A 30 -0.26 -2.00 4.14
C LYS A 30 -1.21 -1.92 5.33
N LEU A 31 -1.63 -3.05 5.90
CA LEU A 31 -2.44 -3.04 7.12
C LEU A 31 -1.64 -2.48 8.32
N SER A 32 -0.37 -2.87 8.43
CA SER A 32 0.53 -2.37 9.49
C SER A 32 0.74 -0.87 9.38
N ALA A 33 0.98 -0.35 8.18
CA ALA A 33 1.12 1.07 7.90
C ALA A 33 -0.17 1.84 8.22
N HIS A 34 -1.34 1.33 7.81
CA HIS A 34 -2.62 1.93 8.15
C HIS A 34 -2.82 2.08 9.67
N TYR A 35 -2.53 1.02 10.44
CA TYR A 35 -2.60 1.06 11.90
C TYR A 35 -1.59 2.07 12.49
N ARG A 36 -0.33 1.98 12.07
CA ARG A 36 0.75 2.85 12.54
C ARG A 36 0.44 4.32 12.30
N TYR A 37 -0.05 4.68 11.12
CA TYR A 37 -0.41 6.05 10.77
C TYR A 37 -1.65 6.53 11.53
N THR A 38 -2.58 5.63 11.88
CA THR A 38 -3.71 5.95 12.77
C THR A 38 -3.22 6.36 14.15
N VAL A 39 -2.31 5.57 14.74
CA VAL A 39 -1.71 5.88 16.06
C VAL A 39 -0.86 7.15 16.00
N LEU A 40 -0.07 7.32 14.94
CA LEU A 40 0.76 8.50 14.72
C LEU A 40 -0.07 9.78 14.63
N HIS A 41 -1.14 9.75 13.83
CA HIS A 41 -2.06 10.86 13.68
C HIS A 41 -2.72 11.23 15.02
N ALA A 42 -3.15 10.25 15.81
CA ALA A 42 -3.78 10.48 17.12
C ALA A 42 -2.81 11.00 18.19
N SER A 43 -1.56 10.53 18.19
CA SER A 43 -0.57 10.85 19.22
C SER A 43 0.17 12.17 18.99
N LEU A 44 0.30 12.60 17.73
CA LEU A 44 1.11 13.77 17.37
C LEU A 44 0.30 14.98 16.92
N THR A 45 -1.03 14.96 17.05
CA THR A 45 -1.90 16.09 16.65
C THR A 45 -1.50 17.42 17.31
N ALA A 46 -0.92 17.38 18.52
CA ALA A 46 -0.48 18.57 19.25
C ALA A 46 0.91 19.10 18.83
N VAL A 47 1.72 18.28 18.13
CA VAL A 47 3.14 18.59 17.83
C VAL A 47 3.38 18.74 16.32
N MET A 48 2.48 18.19 15.49
CA MET A 48 2.58 18.23 14.04
C MET A 48 1.83 19.40 13.44
N GLY A 49 2.46 20.10 12.50
CA GLY A 49 1.79 21.13 11.69
C GLY A 49 0.67 20.54 10.82
N GLN A 50 -0.33 21.37 10.50
CA GLN A 50 -1.53 20.98 9.74
C GLN A 50 -1.18 20.28 8.41
N ASP A 51 -0.17 20.79 7.69
CA ASP A 51 0.23 20.24 6.38
C ASP A 51 0.65 18.76 6.45
N LEU A 52 1.37 18.36 7.52
CA LEU A 52 1.80 16.98 7.67
C LEU A 52 0.65 16.09 8.15
N GLN A 53 -0.28 16.61 8.95
CA GLN A 53 -1.48 15.88 9.35
C GLN A 53 -2.37 15.54 8.14
N GLU A 54 -2.53 16.49 7.21
CA GLU A 54 -3.28 16.29 5.97
C GLU A 54 -2.62 15.21 5.10
N VAL A 55 -1.30 15.29 4.89
CA VAL A 55 -0.54 14.27 4.15
C VAL A 55 -0.67 12.88 4.78
N LEU A 56 -0.50 12.77 6.10
CA LEU A 56 -0.65 11.46 6.77
C LEU A 56 -2.08 10.93 6.70
N THR A 57 -3.09 11.80 6.67
CA THR A 57 -4.49 11.39 6.53
C THR A 57 -4.75 10.75 5.17
N ASP A 58 -4.25 11.37 4.10
CA ASP A 58 -4.38 10.86 2.74
C ASP A 58 -3.63 9.53 2.58
N ILE A 59 -2.36 9.47 3.01
CA ILE A 59 -1.54 8.24 2.95
C ILE A 59 -2.19 7.08 3.73
N ARG A 60 -2.72 7.37 4.92
CA ARG A 60 -3.43 6.36 5.74
C ARG A 60 -4.63 5.77 4.99
N ALA A 61 -5.38 6.60 4.28
CA ALA A 61 -6.52 6.13 3.50
C ALA A 61 -6.06 5.31 2.30
N GLU A 62 -5.00 5.71 1.61
CA GLU A 62 -4.43 4.94 0.51
C GLU A 62 -3.95 3.56 0.96
N HIS A 63 -3.26 3.45 2.10
CA HIS A 63 -2.85 2.15 2.65
C HIS A 63 -4.02 1.20 2.94
N HIS A 64 -5.18 1.72 3.35
CA HIS A 64 -6.40 0.91 3.50
C HIS A 64 -6.86 0.35 2.14
N HIS A 65 -6.94 1.19 1.12
CA HIS A 65 -7.34 0.77 -0.22
C HIS A 65 -6.32 -0.21 -0.85
N HIS A 66 -5.02 -0.01 -0.58
CA HIS A 66 -3.96 -0.93 -1.01
C HIS A 66 -4.17 -2.30 -0.39
N PHE A 67 -4.44 -2.36 0.91
CA PHE A 67 -4.73 -3.61 1.61
C PHE A 67 -5.92 -4.34 0.98
N ASP A 68 -7.05 -3.66 0.80
CA ASP A 68 -8.26 -4.27 0.23
C ASP A 68 -8.02 -4.81 -1.20
N ALA A 69 -7.29 -4.06 -2.03
CA ALA A 69 -6.97 -4.49 -3.39
C ALA A 69 -6.08 -5.73 -3.40
N LEU A 70 -5.06 -5.78 -2.53
CA LEU A 70 -4.16 -6.92 -2.41
C LEU A 70 -4.87 -8.15 -1.88
N VAL A 71 -5.70 -8.00 -0.83
CA VAL A 71 -6.52 -9.10 -0.28
C VAL A 71 -7.42 -9.67 -1.37
N THR A 72 -8.13 -8.81 -2.09
CA THR A 72 -8.99 -9.25 -3.21
C THR A 72 -8.18 -10.06 -4.22
N ARG A 73 -7.01 -9.55 -4.62
CA ARG A 73 -6.18 -10.23 -5.62
C ARG A 73 -5.61 -11.56 -5.13
N ILE A 74 -5.21 -11.65 -3.87
CA ILE A 74 -4.76 -12.91 -3.24
C ILE A 74 -5.85 -13.97 -3.36
N TYR A 75 -7.10 -13.62 -3.07
CA TYR A 75 -8.22 -14.56 -3.13
C TYR A 75 -8.60 -14.92 -4.57
N GLU A 76 -8.50 -13.98 -5.52
CA GLU A 76 -8.66 -14.24 -6.96
C GLU A 76 -7.63 -15.25 -7.49
N LEU A 77 -6.43 -15.31 -6.89
CA LEU A 77 -5.36 -16.26 -7.21
C LEU A 77 -5.42 -17.55 -6.37
N ASP A 78 -6.55 -17.83 -5.72
CA ASP A 78 -6.76 -18.96 -4.79
C ASP A 78 -5.86 -18.96 -3.54
N GLY A 79 -5.17 -17.86 -3.26
CA GLY A 79 -4.48 -17.63 -2.00
C GLY A 79 -5.45 -17.39 -0.84
N ARG A 80 -4.97 -17.54 0.40
CA ARG A 80 -5.78 -17.31 1.61
C ARG A 80 -4.95 -16.62 2.68
N LEU A 81 -5.59 -15.68 3.37
CA LEU A 81 -5.03 -15.07 4.57
C LEU A 81 -5.49 -15.86 5.81
N PRO A 82 -4.71 -15.87 6.91
CA PRO A 82 -5.17 -16.39 8.19
C PRO A 82 -6.37 -15.58 8.71
N ASP A 83 -7.37 -16.25 9.25
CA ASP A 83 -8.51 -15.58 9.93
C ASP A 83 -8.11 -14.96 11.28
N ASP A 84 -6.96 -15.35 11.83
CA ASP A 84 -6.39 -14.77 13.04
C ASP A 84 -5.41 -13.64 12.69
N LEU A 85 -5.73 -12.44 13.19
CA LEU A 85 -4.92 -11.24 12.95
C LEU A 85 -3.50 -11.36 13.50
N SER A 86 -3.30 -12.05 14.63
CA SER A 86 -1.99 -12.21 15.23
C SER A 86 -1.11 -13.08 14.34
N LEU A 87 -1.65 -14.20 13.86
CA LEU A 87 -0.98 -15.06 12.89
C LEU A 87 -0.65 -14.31 11.60
N PHE A 88 -1.59 -13.54 11.06
CA PHE A 88 -1.32 -12.70 9.89
C PHE A 88 -0.18 -11.72 10.15
N ALA A 89 -0.22 -10.99 11.26
CA ALA A 89 0.78 -10.00 11.63
C ALA A 89 2.17 -10.59 11.90
N THR A 90 2.27 -11.86 12.35
CA THR A 90 3.53 -12.51 12.71
C THR A 90 4.03 -13.55 11.69
N ALA A 91 3.34 -13.75 10.56
CA ALA A 91 3.64 -14.81 9.58
C ALA A 91 4.98 -14.65 8.81
N GLY A 92 5.86 -13.75 9.23
CA GLY A 92 7.13 -13.47 8.56
C GLY A 92 7.66 -12.07 8.90
N PRO A 93 8.88 -11.73 8.46
CA PRO A 93 9.42 -10.40 8.65
C PRO A 93 8.53 -9.35 7.97
N LEU A 94 8.27 -8.25 8.66
CA LEU A 94 7.79 -7.05 7.99
C LEU A 94 9.00 -6.44 7.30
N ASP A 95 8.95 -6.33 5.97
CA ASP A 95 9.97 -5.59 5.21
C ASP A 95 9.92 -4.08 5.53
N GLU A 96 8.88 -3.62 6.23
CA GLU A 96 8.76 -2.27 6.74
C GLU A 96 9.29 -2.16 8.18
N PRO A 97 10.43 -1.45 8.39
CA PRO A 97 11.01 -1.28 9.72
C PRO A 97 10.01 -0.58 10.66
N PRO A 98 10.15 -0.77 11.98
CA PRO A 98 9.40 0.04 12.94
C PRO A 98 9.64 1.52 12.66
N LEU A 99 8.60 2.37 12.81
CA LEU A 99 8.75 3.81 12.73
C LEU A 99 9.69 4.30 13.84
N ALA A 100 10.97 4.44 13.51
CA ALA A 100 11.93 5.14 14.33
C ALA A 100 11.66 6.65 14.27
N GLY A 101 12.08 7.40 15.28
CA GLY A 101 12.04 8.87 15.24
C GLY A 101 10.74 9.54 15.67
N ILE A 102 9.70 8.80 16.11
CA ILE A 102 8.47 9.39 16.68
C ILE A 102 8.81 10.27 17.90
N GLY A 103 9.78 9.86 18.71
CA GLY A 103 10.27 10.62 19.87
C GLY A 103 11.31 11.70 19.56
N ASP A 104 11.89 11.69 18.35
CA ASP A 104 13.02 12.54 17.97
C ASP A 104 12.58 13.79 17.18
N GLY A 105 11.27 13.98 17.02
CA GLY A 105 10.65 15.15 16.41
C GLY A 105 10.27 14.98 14.94
N PRO A 106 9.54 15.95 14.36
CA PRO A 106 8.91 15.80 13.04
C PRO A 106 9.86 15.50 11.89
N ARG A 107 11.10 16.06 11.91
CA ARG A 107 12.08 15.81 10.83
C ARG A 107 12.63 14.39 10.85
N ALA A 108 12.85 13.81 12.02
CA ALA A 108 13.34 12.44 12.17
C ALA A 108 12.27 11.45 11.71
N LEU A 109 11.03 11.65 12.16
CA LEU A 109 9.87 10.91 11.69
C LEU A 109 9.74 10.96 10.16
N VAL A 110 9.73 12.16 9.55
CA VAL A 110 9.56 12.28 8.09
C VAL A 110 10.72 11.65 7.32
N THR A 111 11.94 11.69 7.86
CA THR A 111 13.07 10.96 7.28
C THR A 111 12.82 9.45 7.26
N ALA A 112 12.31 8.88 8.36
CA ALA A 112 11.95 7.47 8.42
C ALA A 112 10.82 7.12 7.44
N LEU A 113 9.84 8.00 7.26
CA LEU A 113 8.73 7.82 6.31
C LEU A 113 9.21 7.84 4.85
N ILE A 114 10.22 8.65 4.51
CA ILE A 114 10.85 8.64 3.18
C ILE A 114 11.49 7.28 2.88
N GLU A 115 12.26 6.74 3.82
CA GLU A 115 12.90 5.43 3.62
C GLU A 115 11.86 4.30 3.51
N SER A 116 10.77 4.37 4.28
CA SER A 116 9.65 3.44 4.16
C SER A 116 8.99 3.52 2.76
N ALA A 117 8.73 4.72 2.24
CA ALA A 117 8.15 4.90 0.90
C ALA A 117 9.08 4.37 -0.20
N ARG A 118 10.40 4.57 -0.06
CA ARG A 118 11.40 4.04 -1.01
C ARG A 118 11.44 2.52 -1.02
N GLU A 119 11.39 1.89 0.15
CA GLU A 119 11.38 0.44 0.23
C GLU A 119 10.11 -0.14 -0.38
N ALA A 120 8.95 0.47 -0.10
CA ALA A 120 7.70 0.09 -0.74
C ALA A 120 7.78 0.24 -2.27
N ALA A 121 8.34 1.34 -2.79
CA ALA A 121 8.50 1.54 -4.23
C ALA A 121 9.39 0.46 -4.88
N ARG A 122 10.48 0.04 -4.21
CA ARG A 122 11.31 -1.08 -4.69
C ARG A 122 10.54 -2.39 -4.73
N HIS A 123 9.80 -2.71 -3.67
CA HIS A 123 8.96 -3.90 -3.60
C HIS A 123 7.92 -3.92 -4.73
N TYR A 124 7.18 -2.83 -4.93
CA TYR A 124 6.17 -2.79 -6.00
C TYR A 124 6.78 -2.78 -7.41
N THR A 125 7.99 -2.24 -7.58
CA THR A 125 8.75 -2.39 -8.83
C THR A 125 9.04 -3.88 -9.10
N HIS A 126 9.50 -4.61 -8.07
CA HIS A 126 9.73 -6.05 -8.18
C HIS A 126 8.45 -6.83 -8.54
N LEU A 127 7.32 -6.51 -7.90
CA LEU A 127 6.02 -7.11 -8.26
C LEU A 127 5.61 -6.80 -9.71
N CYS A 128 5.86 -5.59 -10.20
CA CYS A 128 5.65 -5.25 -11.61
C CYS A 128 6.52 -6.12 -12.52
N GLU A 129 7.80 -6.28 -12.22
CA GLU A 129 8.72 -7.13 -13.00
C GLU A 129 8.29 -8.60 -13.03
N LEU A 130 7.80 -9.14 -11.90
CA LEU A 130 7.30 -10.52 -11.81
C LEU A 130 6.08 -10.76 -12.70
N THR A 131 5.21 -9.75 -12.84
CA THR A 131 3.87 -9.89 -13.42
C THR A 131 3.73 -9.27 -14.82
N GLN A 132 4.71 -8.48 -15.25
CA GLN A 132 4.75 -7.84 -16.56
C GLN A 132 4.58 -8.87 -17.69
N ASP A 133 3.67 -8.56 -18.63
CA ASP A 133 3.33 -9.37 -19.80
C ASP A 133 2.85 -10.81 -19.46
N LYS A 134 2.49 -11.07 -18.20
CA LYS A 134 2.06 -12.40 -17.72
C LYS A 134 0.76 -12.37 -16.93
N ASP A 135 0.68 -11.50 -15.92
CA ASP A 135 -0.50 -11.32 -15.07
C ASP A 135 -0.85 -9.83 -15.01
N HIS A 136 -1.59 -9.37 -16.03
CA HIS A 136 -1.94 -7.96 -16.19
C HIS A 136 -2.77 -7.43 -15.00
N ARG A 137 -3.61 -8.26 -14.38
CA ARG A 137 -4.43 -7.82 -13.25
C ARG A 137 -3.56 -7.50 -12.04
N THR A 138 -2.60 -8.38 -11.71
CA THR A 138 -1.66 -8.11 -10.62
C THR A 138 -0.73 -6.96 -10.97
N TYR A 139 -0.25 -6.88 -12.22
CA TYR A 139 0.60 -5.80 -12.71
C TYR A 139 -0.06 -4.42 -12.54
N ASP A 140 -1.33 -4.28 -12.95
CA ASP A 140 -2.07 -3.02 -12.84
C ASP A 140 -2.23 -2.58 -11.38
N ILE A 141 -2.51 -3.52 -10.47
CA ILE A 141 -2.62 -3.24 -9.03
C ILE A 141 -1.26 -2.82 -8.46
N ALA A 142 -0.19 -3.56 -8.77
CA ALA A 142 1.16 -3.26 -8.30
C ALA A 142 1.64 -1.90 -8.82
N GLN A 143 1.40 -1.60 -10.10
CA GLN A 143 1.77 -0.34 -10.73
C GLN A 143 1.01 0.85 -10.11
N ALA A 144 -0.31 0.70 -9.88
CA ALA A 144 -1.10 1.74 -9.23
C ALA A 144 -0.57 2.06 -7.83
N ILE A 145 -0.25 1.03 -7.03
CA ILE A 145 0.31 1.24 -5.69
C ILE A 145 1.72 1.84 -5.78
N LEU A 146 2.55 1.41 -6.73
CA LEU A 146 3.88 1.98 -6.98
C LEU A 146 3.85 3.49 -7.22
N PHE A 147 2.91 3.96 -8.05
CA PHE A 147 2.74 5.39 -8.30
C PHE A 147 2.39 6.15 -7.01
N GLU A 148 1.46 5.62 -6.21
CA GLU A 148 1.10 6.23 -4.93
C GLU A 148 2.29 6.22 -3.94
N GLN A 149 3.10 5.15 -3.88
CA GLN A 149 4.33 5.15 -3.05
C GLN A 149 5.36 6.19 -3.50
N SER A 150 5.48 6.41 -4.81
CA SER A 150 6.38 7.42 -5.37
C SER A 150 5.90 8.85 -5.05
N GLU A 151 4.58 9.05 -5.00
CA GLU A 151 3.97 10.30 -4.54
C GLU A 151 4.20 10.52 -3.04
N HIS A 152 4.10 9.48 -2.22
CA HIS A 152 4.39 9.56 -0.78
C HIS A 152 5.80 10.07 -0.51
N GLU A 153 6.81 9.50 -1.18
CA GLU A 153 8.20 9.98 -1.09
C GLU A 153 8.29 11.47 -1.45
N SER A 154 7.64 11.86 -2.55
CA SER A 154 7.66 13.24 -3.05
C SER A 154 7.03 14.22 -2.04
N TRP A 155 5.89 13.87 -1.45
CA TRP A 155 5.23 14.69 -0.43
C TRP A 155 6.07 14.87 0.83
N PHE A 156 6.73 13.80 1.29
CA PHE A 156 7.64 13.89 2.44
C PHE A 156 8.90 14.69 2.16
N ARG A 157 9.47 14.58 0.95
CA ARG A 157 10.63 15.39 0.53
C ARG A 157 10.29 16.87 0.40
N GLU A 158 9.09 17.20 -0.06
CA GLU A 158 8.59 18.57 -0.07
C GLU A 158 8.50 19.12 1.35
N PHE A 159 7.97 18.34 2.30
CA PHE A 159 7.92 18.74 3.71
C PHE A 159 9.31 19.06 4.29
N LEU A 160 10.34 18.30 3.90
CA LEU A 160 11.73 18.57 4.33
C LEU A 160 12.45 19.66 3.52
N ALA A 161 11.83 20.20 2.47
CA ALA A 161 12.45 21.09 1.49
C ALA A 161 13.70 20.49 0.82
N THR A 162 13.71 19.17 0.60
CA THR A 162 14.84 18.43 -0.02
C THR A 162 14.51 17.89 -1.42
N GLY A 163 13.36 18.25 -1.97
CA GLY A 163 12.91 17.86 -3.31
C GLY A 163 12.23 19.01 -4.04
N PRO A 164 11.99 18.87 -5.35
CA PRO A 164 11.12 19.79 -6.07
C PRO A 164 9.71 19.77 -5.45
N PRO A 165 8.94 20.87 -5.58
CA PRO A 165 7.55 20.87 -5.12
C PRO A 165 6.81 19.71 -5.80
N ALA A 166 6.04 18.94 -5.01
CA ALA A 166 5.26 17.85 -5.55
C ALA A 166 4.26 18.45 -6.55
N ARG A 167 4.38 18.13 -7.83
CA ARG A 167 3.38 18.49 -8.85
C ARG A 167 2.14 17.59 -8.80
N PHE A 168 1.90 16.96 -7.67
CA PHE A 168 0.83 16.00 -7.45
C PHE A 168 -0.34 16.71 -6.75
N GLN A 169 -1.55 16.51 -7.25
CA GLN A 169 -2.76 17.12 -6.68
C GLN A 169 -2.98 16.58 -5.26
N ARG A 170 -2.67 17.40 -4.25
CA ARG A 170 -3.17 17.19 -2.88
C ARG A 170 -4.69 17.36 -2.88
N GLY A 171 -5.43 16.56 -2.12
CA GLY A 171 -6.87 16.77 -1.92
C GLY A 171 -7.82 15.67 -2.43
N PHE A 172 -7.34 14.50 -2.82
CA PHE A 172 -8.19 13.30 -2.93
C PHE A 172 -8.43 12.71 -1.54
N ARG A 173 -9.05 13.49 -0.64
CA ARG A 173 -9.26 13.12 0.76
C ARG A 173 -9.94 11.76 0.85
N GLY A 174 -9.24 10.79 1.44
CA GLY A 174 -9.79 9.47 1.71
C GLY A 174 -9.90 8.53 0.51
N ARG A 175 -9.16 8.73 -0.58
CA ARG A 175 -9.21 7.86 -1.79
C ARG A 175 -7.82 7.39 -2.19
N SER A 176 -7.78 6.33 -3.00
CA SER A 176 -6.59 5.89 -3.74
C SER A 176 -6.77 6.24 -5.24
N PRO A 177 -6.19 7.36 -5.72
CA PRO A 177 -6.49 7.91 -7.04
C PRO A 177 -6.05 7.03 -8.21
N TYR A 178 -5.04 6.17 -8.03
CA TYR A 178 -4.60 5.24 -9.08
C TYR A 178 -5.37 3.92 -9.00
N LEU A 179 -5.58 3.36 -7.81
CA LEU A 179 -6.41 2.14 -7.71
C LEU A 179 -7.88 2.39 -8.08
N SER A 180 -8.41 3.58 -7.81
CA SER A 180 -9.80 3.91 -8.17
C SER A 180 -10.06 3.98 -9.69
N ARG A 181 -9.00 3.97 -10.52
CA ARG A 181 -9.13 3.84 -11.98
C ARG A 181 -9.33 2.39 -12.42
N LEU A 182 -8.98 1.43 -11.55
CA LEU A 182 -9.18 0.01 -11.81
C LEU A 182 -10.64 -0.36 -11.53
N PRO A 183 -11.17 -1.43 -12.16
CA PRO A 183 -12.49 -1.95 -11.83
C PRO A 183 -12.61 -2.19 -10.32
N PRO A 184 -13.75 -1.82 -9.70
CA PRO A 184 -13.92 -1.88 -8.26
C PRO A 184 -13.64 -3.28 -7.74
N THR A 185 -12.83 -3.35 -6.68
CA THR A 185 -12.49 -4.58 -5.95
C THR A 185 -13.56 -4.96 -4.92
N THR A 186 -14.50 -4.06 -4.64
CA THR A 186 -15.60 -4.30 -3.72
C THR A 186 -16.76 -5.02 -4.41
N LEU A 187 -17.32 -6.03 -3.72
CA LEU A 187 -18.68 -6.50 -3.95
C LEU A 187 -19.66 -5.40 -3.52
N THR A 188 -19.66 -4.26 -4.19
CA THR A 188 -20.71 -3.26 -4.00
C THR A 188 -21.97 -3.83 -4.62
N ASN A 189 -22.87 -4.31 -3.77
CA ASN A 189 -24.24 -4.58 -4.16
C ASN A 189 -24.83 -3.22 -4.61
N PRO A 190 -25.25 -3.06 -5.88
CA PRO A 190 -25.67 -1.76 -6.43
C PRO A 190 -27.00 -1.24 -5.84
N GLN A 191 -27.45 -1.75 -4.69
CA GLN A 191 -28.74 -1.43 -4.07
C GLN A 191 -28.67 -0.54 -2.83
N ASN A 192 -27.49 -0.11 -2.38
CA ASN A 192 -27.39 0.79 -1.24
C ASN A 192 -26.55 2.03 -1.60
N ASP A 193 -27.15 2.92 -2.39
CA ASP A 193 -26.88 4.36 -2.29
C ASP A 193 -28.19 5.02 -1.80
N PRO A 194 -28.16 5.91 -0.78
CA PRO A 194 -29.33 6.64 -0.33
C PRO A 194 -29.85 7.66 -1.36
#